data_AF-A0A0J0XM00-F1
#
_entry.id   AF-A0A0J0XM00-F1
#
_cell.length_a   1.000
_cell.length_b   1.000
_cell.length_c   1.000
_cell.angle_alpha   90.00
_cell.angle_beta   90.00
_cell.angle_gamma   90.00
#
_symmetry.space_group_name_H-M   'P 1'
#
loop_
_entity.id
_entity.type
_entity.pdbx_description
1 polymer ?
#
loop_
_entity_poly.entity_id
_entity_poly.type
_entity_poly.pdbx_seq_one_letter_code
_entity_poly.pdbx_strand_id
1 'polypeptide(L)'
;CTDLNAICKCAGKGLAVNSDCSCRKRCTCWDQWACCKKGGKIDENCQCIIPSKSTNGGGGGGGKPGKPGHWWKWKRDGLCGTQTACPLFDGSNEYECLDTQSHLESCGGCASEGTGRDCTAIAGAADVACVAGQCVVSKCLPGFEANSTSSCLPRLSAQL
;
A
#
# COMPACT_ATOMS: atom_id res chain seq x y z
N CYS A 1 -23.92 -9.33 16.02
CA CYS A 1 -25.37 -9.36 16.28
C CYS A 1 -25.63 -9.34 17.77
N THR A 2 -26.68 -8.66 18.25
CA THR A 2 -27.11 -8.66 19.67
C THR A 2 -28.40 -9.45 19.91
N ASP A 3 -29.01 -10.01 18.87
CA ASP A 3 -30.19 -10.88 18.97
C ASP A 3 -29.80 -12.24 19.58
N LEU A 4 -30.25 -12.47 20.82
CA LEU A 4 -29.99 -13.70 21.58
C LEU A 4 -30.60 -14.95 20.91
N ASN A 5 -31.73 -14.81 20.22
CA ASN A 5 -32.37 -15.93 19.52
C ASN A 5 -31.53 -16.35 18.31
N ALA A 6 -31.04 -15.38 17.53
CA ALA A 6 -30.11 -15.65 16.43
C ALA A 6 -28.81 -16.31 16.94
N ILE A 7 -28.24 -15.80 18.04
CA ILE A 7 -27.05 -16.37 18.67
C ILE A 7 -27.28 -17.84 19.08
N CYS A 8 -28.34 -18.13 19.85
CA CYS A 8 -28.66 -19.48 20.31
C CYS A 8 -28.94 -20.44 19.14
N LYS A 9 -29.65 -19.97 18.11
CA LYS A 9 -29.99 -20.75 16.92
C LYS A 9 -28.76 -21.12 16.08
N CYS A 10 -27.79 -20.22 15.95
CA CYS A 10 -26.52 -20.51 15.26
C CYS A 10 -25.63 -21.43 16.11
N ALA A 11 -25.56 -21.20 17.43
CA ALA A 11 -24.79 -22.02 18.36
C ALA A 11 -25.27 -23.48 18.39
N GLY A 12 -26.59 -23.71 18.38
CA GLY A 12 -27.17 -25.07 18.28
C GLY A 12 -26.82 -25.82 17.00
N LYS A 13 -26.32 -25.12 15.97
CA LYS A 13 -25.83 -25.68 14.70
C LYS A 13 -24.30 -25.74 14.63
N GLY A 14 -23.58 -25.39 15.71
CA GLY A 14 -22.12 -25.27 15.73
C GLY A 14 -21.58 -24.11 14.88
N LEU A 15 -22.39 -23.09 14.61
CA LEU A 15 -22.06 -21.93 13.78
C LEU A 15 -21.88 -20.66 14.63
N ALA A 16 -21.10 -19.70 14.13
CA ALA A 16 -20.98 -18.36 14.70
C ALA A 16 -22.00 -17.41 14.06
N VAL A 17 -22.33 -16.33 14.78
CA VAL A 17 -23.20 -15.26 14.27
C VAL A 17 -22.37 -14.07 13.79
N ASN A 18 -22.71 -13.51 12.63
CA ASN A 18 -22.07 -12.31 12.09
C ASN A 18 -22.73 -11.00 12.59
N SER A 19 -22.23 -9.86 12.11
CA SER A 19 -22.81 -8.53 12.41
C SER A 19 -24.25 -8.41 11.92
N ASP A 20 -24.59 -9.03 10.78
CA ASP A 20 -25.91 -9.09 10.15
C ASP A 20 -26.86 -10.16 10.74
N CYS A 21 -26.48 -10.79 11.85
CA CYS A 21 -27.23 -11.88 12.48
C CYS A 21 -27.35 -13.18 11.66
N SER A 22 -26.59 -13.33 10.57
CA SER A 22 -26.53 -14.58 9.80
C SER A 22 -25.67 -15.64 10.48
N CYS A 23 -26.04 -16.92 10.35
CA CYS A 23 -25.23 -18.04 10.83
C CYS A 23 -24.16 -18.40 9.81
N ARG A 24 -22.88 -18.37 10.19
CA ARG A 24 -21.76 -18.78 9.33
C ARG A 24 -20.79 -19.68 10.08
N LYS A 25 -20.04 -20.51 9.35
CA LYS A 25 -18.98 -21.29 10.00
C LYS A 25 -17.89 -20.36 10.51
N ARG A 26 -17.37 -20.67 11.69
CA ARG A 26 -16.26 -19.92 12.27
C ARG A 26 -14.97 -20.39 11.59
N CYS A 27 -14.58 -19.72 10.52
CA CYS A 27 -13.35 -20.06 9.81
C CYS A 27 -12.16 -19.73 10.70
N THR A 28 -11.26 -20.70 10.88
CA THR A 28 -10.07 -20.48 11.71
C THR A 28 -9.09 -19.58 10.96
N CYS A 29 -8.19 -18.93 11.71
CA CYS A 29 -7.05 -18.22 11.12
C CYS A 29 -6.20 -19.17 10.25
N TRP A 30 -6.15 -20.46 10.60
CA TRP A 30 -5.45 -21.48 9.82
C TRP A 30 -6.13 -21.79 8.47
N ASP A 31 -7.46 -21.89 8.42
CA ASP A 31 -8.19 -22.12 7.17
C ASP A 31 -8.00 -20.96 6.18
N GLN A 32 -8.04 -19.73 6.71
CA GLN A 32 -7.79 -18.51 5.95
C GLN A 32 -6.36 -18.51 5.40
N TRP A 33 -5.37 -18.80 6.24
CA TRP A 33 -3.96 -18.86 5.86
C TRP A 33 -3.69 -19.96 4.82
N ALA A 34 -4.25 -21.16 5.02
CA ALA A 34 -4.08 -22.30 4.13
C ALA A 34 -4.73 -22.06 2.76
N CYS A 35 -5.86 -21.35 2.72
CA CYS A 35 -6.50 -20.97 1.46
C CYS A 35 -5.74 -19.85 0.74
N CYS A 36 -5.28 -18.84 1.48
CA CYS A 36 -4.44 -17.77 0.95
C CYS A 36 -3.13 -18.30 0.33
N LYS A 37 -2.51 -19.31 0.97
CA LYS A 37 -1.33 -20.03 0.44
C LYS A 37 -1.56 -20.62 -0.97
N LYS A 38 -2.81 -20.98 -1.29
CA LYS A 38 -3.22 -21.55 -2.58
C LYS A 38 -3.73 -20.49 -3.57
N GLY A 39 -3.66 -19.20 -3.22
CA GLY A 39 -4.17 -18.10 -4.05
C GLY A 39 -5.69 -17.98 -4.06
N GLY A 40 -6.38 -18.61 -3.10
CA GLY A 40 -7.83 -18.56 -2.95
C GLY A 40 -8.32 -17.61 -1.86
N LYS A 41 -9.64 -17.45 -1.79
CA LYS A 41 -10.36 -16.82 -0.66
C LYS A 41 -11.33 -17.80 -0.05
N ILE A 42 -11.49 -17.71 1.26
CA ILE A 42 -12.47 -18.52 1.97
C ILE A 42 -13.87 -17.94 1.76
N ASP A 43 -14.85 -18.81 1.50
CA ASP A 43 -16.25 -18.42 1.45
C ASP A 43 -16.91 -18.46 2.85
N GLU A 44 -18.19 -18.16 2.87
CA GLU A 44 -19.02 -18.15 4.08
C GLU A 44 -19.23 -19.52 4.75
N ASN A 45 -18.91 -20.59 4.03
CA ASN A 45 -18.94 -21.97 4.48
C ASN A 45 -17.55 -22.52 4.84
N CYS A 46 -16.55 -21.65 4.91
CA CYS A 46 -15.16 -21.98 5.12
C CYS A 46 -14.53 -22.84 4.01
N GLN A 47 -15.08 -22.80 2.81
CA GLN A 47 -14.53 -23.47 1.64
C GLN A 47 -13.52 -22.56 0.95
N CYS A 48 -12.37 -23.12 0.60
CA CYS A 48 -11.37 -22.37 -0.14
C CYS A 48 -11.77 -22.27 -1.61
N ILE A 49 -12.23 -21.10 -2.03
CA ILE A 49 -12.49 -20.79 -3.44
C ILE A 49 -11.19 -20.30 -4.05
N ILE A 50 -10.57 -21.13 -4.88
CA ILE A 50 -9.47 -20.72 -5.73
C ILE A 50 -10.10 -20.26 -7.05
N PRO A 51 -9.96 -18.98 -7.46
CA PRO A 51 -10.48 -18.52 -8.73
C PRO A 51 -9.79 -19.30 -9.84
N SER A 52 -10.53 -20.20 -10.47
CA SER A 52 -10.00 -21.09 -11.49
C SER A 52 -9.57 -20.23 -12.69
N LYS A 53 -8.27 -20.07 -12.90
CA LYS A 53 -7.80 -19.88 -14.28
C LYS A 53 -8.15 -21.18 -15.00
N SER A 54 -8.85 -21.04 -16.12
CA SER A 54 -9.24 -22.10 -17.05
C SER A 54 -8.14 -23.16 -17.20
N THR A 55 -8.56 -24.42 -17.05
CA THR A 55 -8.01 -25.64 -17.68
C THR A 55 -6.66 -25.54 -18.40
N ASN A 56 -5.64 -26.23 -17.87
CA ASN A 56 -5.05 -27.45 -18.45
C ASN A 56 -3.81 -27.92 -17.66
N GLY A 57 -3.76 -29.22 -17.34
CA GLY A 57 -2.57 -30.00 -16.91
C GLY A 57 -2.04 -29.66 -15.51
N GLY A 58 -1.81 -30.58 -14.57
CA GLY A 58 -1.20 -31.89 -14.76
C GLY A 58 0.31 -31.79 -14.52
N GLY A 59 0.75 -32.05 -13.28
CA GLY A 59 2.12 -32.52 -12.97
C GLY A 59 3.25 -31.48 -12.91
N GLY A 60 4.01 -31.55 -11.81
CA GLY A 60 5.47 -31.48 -11.76
C GLY A 60 6.25 -30.36 -12.48
N GLY A 61 6.95 -29.55 -11.68
CA GLY A 61 8.31 -29.09 -12.00
C GLY A 61 8.46 -27.92 -12.99
N GLY A 62 9.23 -26.91 -12.56
CA GLY A 62 10.12 -26.12 -13.44
C GLY A 62 9.50 -25.05 -14.35
N GLY A 63 9.73 -23.79 -14.00
CA GLY A 63 9.95 -22.68 -14.96
C GLY A 63 8.74 -22.13 -15.71
N LYS A 64 8.32 -20.89 -15.41
CA LYS A 64 8.81 -19.59 -15.94
C LYS A 64 8.10 -18.47 -15.15
N PRO A 65 8.76 -17.37 -14.76
CA PRO A 65 8.10 -16.26 -14.06
C PRO A 65 7.29 -15.41 -15.06
N GLY A 66 6.05 -15.81 -15.31
CA GLY A 66 5.07 -14.95 -15.97
C GLY A 66 4.63 -13.84 -15.02
N LYS A 67 4.79 -12.60 -15.47
CA LYS A 67 4.60 -11.31 -14.77
C LYS A 67 3.71 -11.37 -13.51
N PRO A 68 4.24 -11.04 -12.33
CA PRO A 68 3.45 -11.05 -11.12
C PRO A 68 2.54 -9.83 -11.06
N GLY A 69 1.23 -10.06 -11.05
CA GLY A 69 0.27 -9.00 -10.77
C GLY A 69 0.37 -8.54 -9.32
N HIS A 70 0.99 -7.38 -9.07
CA HIS A 70 0.85 -6.42 -7.95
C HIS A 70 0.54 -6.90 -6.50
N TRP A 71 0.68 -8.17 -6.14
CA TRP A 71 0.35 -8.68 -4.80
C TRP A 71 1.45 -8.45 -3.75
N TRP A 72 2.64 -8.01 -4.17
CA TRP A 72 3.76 -7.64 -3.29
C TRP A 72 3.49 -6.39 -2.46
N LYS A 73 2.65 -5.48 -2.98
CA LYS A 73 2.40 -4.17 -2.37
C LYS A 73 1.73 -4.30 -0.99
N TRP A 74 0.80 -5.26 -0.85
CA TRP A 74 0.01 -5.46 0.37
C TRP A 74 0.75 -6.12 1.54
N LYS A 75 1.93 -6.71 1.32
CA LYS A 75 2.78 -7.22 2.41
C LYS A 75 3.75 -6.18 2.95
N ARG A 76 4.06 -5.14 2.18
CA ARG A 76 5.11 -4.17 2.49
C ARG A 76 4.66 -3.15 3.53
N ASP A 77 3.43 -2.66 3.40
CA ASP A 77 2.88 -1.59 4.24
C ASP A 77 2.67 -2.03 5.71
N GLY A 78 2.57 -3.33 6.00
CA GLY A 78 2.44 -3.84 7.37
C GLY A 78 3.75 -4.01 8.15
N LEU A 79 4.92 -3.88 7.51
CA LEU A 79 6.23 -4.11 8.14
C LEU A 79 6.79 -2.85 8.81
N CYS A 80 6.43 -1.66 8.31
CA CYS A 80 6.94 -0.37 8.79
C CYS A 80 6.02 0.33 9.80
N GLY A 81 5.00 -0.37 10.34
CA GLY A 81 4.05 0.21 11.28
C GLY A 81 3.26 1.36 10.67
N THR A 82 3.54 2.60 11.10
CA THR A 82 2.90 3.83 10.57
C THR A 82 3.69 4.51 9.45
N GLN A 83 4.89 4.01 9.13
CA GLN A 83 5.72 4.53 8.05
C GLN A 83 5.41 3.82 6.73
N THR A 84 5.86 4.41 5.62
CA THR A 84 5.75 3.80 4.29
C THR A 84 6.96 2.94 4.02
N ALA A 85 6.74 1.71 3.59
CA ALA A 85 7.82 0.82 3.16
C ALA A 85 8.20 1.14 1.71
N CYS A 86 9.36 1.74 1.51
CA CYS A 86 9.88 2.14 0.21
C CYS A 86 10.98 1.18 -0.26
N PRO A 87 10.87 0.61 -1.46
CA PRO A 87 11.91 -0.27 -1.97
C PRO A 87 13.19 0.52 -2.23
N LEU A 88 14.35 -0.06 -1.90
CA LEU A 88 15.64 0.61 -2.11
C LEU A 88 15.93 0.85 -3.59
N PHE A 89 15.52 -0.10 -4.44
CA PHE A 89 15.64 -0.03 -5.89
C PHE A 89 14.38 -0.58 -6.55
N ASP A 90 14.10 -0.13 -7.78
CA ASP A 90 12.98 -0.66 -8.56
C ASP A 90 13.12 -2.18 -8.75
N GLY A 91 12.08 -2.93 -8.40
CA GLY A 91 12.05 -4.39 -8.45
C GLY A 91 12.82 -5.11 -7.33
N SER A 92 13.40 -4.41 -6.34
CA SER A 92 14.04 -5.05 -5.19
C SER A 92 13.04 -5.55 -4.15
N ASN A 93 13.40 -6.61 -3.41
CA ASN A 93 12.65 -7.08 -2.25
C ASN A 93 13.10 -6.39 -0.95
N GLU A 94 14.15 -5.57 -1.02
CA GLU A 94 14.69 -4.81 0.09
C GLU A 94 13.96 -3.48 0.19
N TYR A 95 13.60 -3.08 1.40
CA TYR A 95 12.86 -1.86 1.65
C TYR A 95 13.42 -1.13 2.86
N GLU A 96 13.25 0.17 2.84
CA GLU A 96 13.44 1.06 3.97
C GLU A 96 12.09 1.60 4.45
N CYS A 97 12.02 1.91 5.73
CA CYS A 97 10.83 2.50 6.33
C CYS A 97 11.01 4.02 6.38
N LEU A 98 10.26 4.74 5.55
CA LEU A 98 10.33 6.19 5.45
C LEU A 98 9.02 6.82 5.92
N ASP A 99 9.13 7.90 6.70
CA ASP A 99 7.99 8.78 6.91
C ASP A 99 7.83 9.72 5.71
N THR A 100 7.07 9.28 4.72
CA THR A 100 6.80 10.03 3.48
C THR A 100 6.04 11.34 3.72
N GLN A 101 5.55 11.59 4.94
CA GLN A 101 4.90 12.85 5.30
C GLN A 101 5.89 13.98 5.60
N SER A 102 7.14 13.62 5.93
CA SER A 102 8.18 14.56 6.37
C SER A 102 9.54 14.35 5.70
N HIS A 103 9.74 13.24 4.98
CA HIS A 103 11.00 12.92 4.34
C HIS A 103 11.20 13.67 3.02
N LEU A 104 12.34 14.34 2.85
CA LEU A 104 12.59 15.24 1.71
C LEU A 104 12.74 14.51 0.38
N GLU A 105 13.43 13.37 0.36
CA GLU A 105 13.78 12.65 -0.88
C GLU A 105 12.66 11.72 -1.37
N SER A 106 11.70 11.40 -0.51
CA SER A 106 10.51 10.58 -0.81
C SER A 106 9.26 11.23 -0.21
N CYS A 107 9.06 12.50 -0.51
CA CYS A 107 7.91 13.26 -0.02
C CYS A 107 6.64 12.81 -0.74
N GLY A 108 5.59 12.51 0.02
CA GLY A 108 4.27 12.09 -0.50
C GLY A 108 4.19 10.64 -0.98
N GLY A 109 5.31 9.90 -0.98
CA GLY A 109 5.38 8.50 -1.40
C GLY A 109 6.81 8.07 -1.69
N CYS A 110 7.00 6.82 -2.12
CA CYS A 110 8.33 6.30 -2.43
C CYS A 110 8.82 6.84 -3.77
N ALA A 111 9.95 7.56 -3.75
CA ALA A 111 10.56 8.11 -4.96
C ALA A 111 11.04 7.00 -5.92
N SER A 112 11.55 5.89 -5.38
CA SER A 112 11.97 4.71 -6.16
C SER A 112 10.83 4.05 -6.97
N GLU A 113 9.58 4.24 -6.54
CA GLU A 113 8.39 3.77 -7.28
C GLU A 113 7.72 4.87 -8.10
N GLY A 114 8.26 6.10 -8.09
CA GLY A 114 7.65 7.27 -8.72
C GLY A 114 6.35 7.74 -8.04
N THR A 115 6.07 7.26 -6.83
CA THR A 115 4.86 7.64 -6.06
C THR A 115 5.07 8.85 -5.17
N GLY A 116 6.32 9.18 -4.85
CA GLY A 116 6.70 10.44 -4.21
C GLY A 116 7.78 11.17 -4.99
N ARG A 117 8.24 12.27 -4.42
CA ARG A 117 9.18 13.17 -5.08
C ARG A 117 10.28 13.63 -4.13
N ASP A 118 11.45 13.82 -4.69
CA ASP A 118 12.56 14.50 -4.04
C ASP A 118 12.35 16.03 -4.11
N CYS A 119 12.09 16.63 -2.95
CA CYS A 119 11.93 18.08 -2.82
C CYS A 119 13.28 18.82 -2.94
N THR A 120 14.41 18.16 -2.69
CA THR A 120 15.74 18.78 -2.78
C THR A 120 16.15 19.06 -4.23
N ALA A 121 15.55 18.33 -5.18
CA ALA A 121 15.72 18.53 -6.62
C ALA A 121 14.95 19.74 -7.19
N ILE A 122 14.25 20.55 -6.37
CA ILE A 122 13.56 21.75 -6.83
C ILE A 122 14.59 22.81 -7.23
N ALA A 123 14.69 23.08 -8.54
CA ALA A 123 15.61 24.07 -9.09
C ALA A 123 15.34 25.46 -8.51
N GLY A 124 16.42 26.17 -8.15
CA GLY A 124 16.35 27.53 -7.60
C GLY A 124 15.92 27.61 -6.14
N ALA A 125 15.58 26.50 -5.49
CA ALA A 125 15.29 26.47 -4.06
C ALA A 125 16.57 26.51 -3.24
N ALA A 126 16.58 27.32 -2.19
CA ALA A 126 17.64 27.39 -1.20
C ALA A 126 17.29 26.58 0.06
N ASP A 127 16.00 26.48 0.38
CA ASP A 127 15.48 25.71 1.50
C ASP A 127 14.10 25.14 1.16
N VAL A 128 13.91 23.87 1.50
CA VAL A 128 12.71 23.07 1.19
C VAL A 128 12.30 22.24 2.40
N ALA A 129 11.01 21.98 2.50
CA ALA A 129 10.42 21.10 3.49
C ALA A 129 9.44 20.14 2.83
N CYS A 130 9.29 18.95 3.41
CA CYS A 130 8.15 18.07 3.14
C CYS A 130 7.15 18.25 4.28
N VAL A 131 5.94 18.74 3.96
CA VAL A 131 4.89 18.99 4.95
C VAL A 131 3.64 18.25 4.51
N ALA A 132 3.21 17.28 5.32
CA ALA A 132 2.04 16.45 5.03
C ALA A 132 2.09 15.82 3.61
N GLY A 133 3.28 15.36 3.22
CA GLY A 133 3.50 14.74 1.91
C GLY A 133 3.55 15.70 0.72
N GLN A 134 3.67 17.01 0.97
CA GLN A 134 3.81 18.02 -0.06
C GLN A 134 5.13 18.78 0.06
N CYS A 135 5.82 18.97 -1.06
CA CYS A 135 7.00 19.82 -1.10
C CYS A 135 6.59 21.29 -0.92
N VAL A 136 7.23 21.96 0.03
CA VAL A 136 7.08 23.38 0.31
C VAL A 136 8.45 24.03 0.17
N VAL A 137 8.52 25.11 -0.60
CA VAL A 137 9.74 25.92 -0.69
C VAL A 137 9.67 27.00 0.38
N SER A 138 10.56 26.93 1.36
CA SER A 138 10.68 27.95 2.41
C SER A 138 11.48 29.16 1.93
N LYS A 139 12.47 28.93 1.05
CA LYS A 139 13.35 29.99 0.54
C LYS A 139 13.86 29.66 -0.85
N CYS A 140 13.85 30.65 -1.75
CA CYS A 140 14.53 30.57 -3.04
C CYS A 140 15.94 31.18 -2.97
N LEU A 141 16.82 30.76 -3.87
CA LEU A 141 18.13 31.37 -4.08
C LEU A 141 17.97 32.84 -4.53
N PRO A 142 18.98 33.70 -4.29
CA PRO A 142 18.98 35.06 -4.80
C PRO A 142 18.73 35.10 -6.32
N GLY A 143 17.85 36.00 -6.77
CA GLY A 143 17.44 36.08 -8.17
C GLY A 143 16.30 35.14 -8.56
N PHE A 144 15.75 34.36 -7.62
CA PHE A 144 14.56 33.53 -7.81
C PHE A 144 13.44 33.93 -6.84
N GLU A 145 12.20 33.64 -7.21
CA GLU A 145 11.00 33.92 -6.44
C GLU A 145 10.06 32.72 -6.42
N ALA A 146 9.48 32.44 -5.25
CA ALA A 146 8.58 31.31 -5.06
C ALA A 146 7.22 31.60 -5.72
N ASN A 147 6.76 30.66 -6.54
CA ASN A 147 5.39 30.65 -7.04
C ASN A 147 4.48 29.88 -6.07
N SER A 148 3.17 30.10 -6.20
CA SER A 148 2.06 29.36 -5.56
C SER A 148 2.16 27.83 -5.67
N THR A 149 2.95 27.29 -6.60
CA THR A 149 3.13 25.85 -6.84
C THR A 149 4.38 25.26 -6.18
N SER A 150 4.92 25.89 -5.13
CA SER A 150 6.15 25.44 -4.44
C SER A 150 7.34 25.26 -5.40
N SER A 151 7.53 26.22 -6.31
CA SER A 151 8.63 26.23 -7.28
C SER A 151 9.31 27.59 -7.26
N CYS A 152 10.63 27.63 -7.50
CA CYS A 152 11.37 28.87 -7.63
C CYS A 152 11.53 29.23 -9.11
N LEU A 153 11.02 30.40 -9.51
CA LEU A 153 11.17 30.93 -10.86
C LEU A 153 12.18 32.08 -10.84
N PRO A 154 13.02 32.26 -11.88
CA PRO A 154 13.86 33.44 -11.99
C PRO A 154 13.00 34.70 -11.87
N ARG A 155 13.47 35.67 -11.07
CA ARG A 155 12.90 37.00 -11.07
C ARG A 155 13.09 37.56 -12.47
N LEU A 156 12.00 37.80 -13.18
CA LEU A 156 12.04 38.66 -14.35
C LEU A 156 12.42 40.03 -13.82
N SER A 157 13.69 40.37 -13.96
CA SER A 157 14.18 41.73 -13.73
C SER A 157 13.29 42.65 -14.55
N ALA A 158 12.42 43.42 -13.90
CA ALA A 158 11.90 44.62 -14.52
C ALA A 158 13.12 45.49 -14.78
N GLN A 159 13.60 45.48 -16.02
CA GLN A 159 14.56 46.46 -16.50
C GLN A 159 13.88 47.83 -16.35
N LEU A 160 14.35 48.59 -15.37
CA LEU A 160 14.24 50.05 -15.33
C LEU A 160 15.63 50.60 -15.06
#